data_AF-A0A9K3NG65-F1
#
_entry.id   AF-A0A9K3NG65-F1
#
_cell.length_a   1.000
_cell.length_b   1.000
_cell.length_c   1.000
_cell.angle_alpha   90.00
_cell.angle_beta   90.00
_cell.angle_gamma   90.00
#
_symmetry.space_group_name_H-M   'P 1'
#
loop_
_entity.id
_entity.type
_entity.pdbx_description
1 polymer ?
#
loop_
_entity_poly.entity_id
_entity_poly.type
_entity_poly.pdbx_seq_one_letter_code
_entity_poly.pdbx_strand_id
1 'polypeptide(L)'
;MKFKCVTIRVTIHTVSNQAAEGKNYTQYLPLYRAVVEGNMKSLQDILDKDPTAVRAIITGASETALIVASHKKNNKDIVKKLISLMSPQDMAMQDSFGRTAIFGAAAVGNVEALKMMVKKNPDLPHICDIYNHLPLHFAAYADQKDSVRYLLDATNVACLDEFKRLTLVQALISGGFYGEFIV
;
A
#
# COMPACT_ATOMS: atom_id res chain seq x y z
N MET A 1 -23.59 0.07 50.08
CA MET A 1 -23.20 -0.78 48.93
C MET A 1 -21.93 -0.18 48.32
N LYS A 2 -20.79 -0.87 48.44
CA LYS A 2 -19.48 -0.38 47.94
C LYS A 2 -19.20 -1.02 46.58
N PHE A 3 -19.08 -0.22 45.52
CA PHE A 3 -18.60 -0.68 44.22
C PHE A 3 -17.08 -0.88 44.30
N LYS A 4 -16.60 -2.10 44.09
CA LYS A 4 -15.17 -2.40 43.95
C LYS A 4 -14.72 -1.96 42.57
N CYS A 5 -13.78 -1.01 42.53
CA CYS A 5 -13.02 -0.65 41.34
C CYS A 5 -12.15 -1.84 40.92
N VAL A 6 -12.46 -2.44 39.78
CA VAL A 6 -11.61 -3.48 39.16
C VAL A 6 -10.61 -2.76 38.27
N THR A 7 -9.37 -2.63 38.74
CA THR A 7 -8.27 -2.07 37.97
C THR A 7 -7.87 -3.07 36.89
N ILE A 8 -8.27 -2.82 35.63
CA ILE A 8 -7.77 -3.59 34.49
C ILE A 8 -6.34 -3.13 34.24
N ARG A 9 -5.37 -3.99 34.58
CA ARG A 9 -3.95 -3.76 34.31
C ARG A 9 -3.71 -3.99 32.82
N VAL A 10 -3.74 -2.92 32.02
CA VAL A 10 -3.34 -2.98 30.60
C VAL A 10 -1.83 -3.14 30.58
N THR A 11 -1.36 -4.38 30.43
CA THR A 11 0.03 -4.66 30.09
C THR A 11 0.22 -4.23 28.64
N ILE A 12 0.67 -3.00 28.43
CA ILE A 12 1.28 -2.58 27.17
C ILE A 12 2.49 -3.49 26.96
N HIS A 13 2.31 -4.55 26.19
CA HIS A 13 3.43 -5.22 25.55
C HIS A 13 4.02 -4.19 24.59
N THR A 14 5.03 -3.47 25.07
CA THR A 14 5.94 -2.73 24.21
C THR A 14 6.50 -3.76 23.24
N VAL A 15 5.96 -3.79 22.02
CA VAL A 15 6.59 -4.50 20.91
C VAL A 15 7.94 -3.83 20.78
N SER A 16 8.93 -4.58 21.24
CA SER A 16 10.33 -4.28 21.18
C SER A 16 10.64 -3.72 19.80
N ASN A 17 11.14 -2.49 19.79
CA ASN A 17 11.90 -1.92 18.69
C ASN A 17 13.14 -2.82 18.48
N GLN A 18 12.93 -3.96 17.81
CA GLN A 18 14.00 -4.84 17.38
C GLN A 18 14.58 -4.23 16.12
N ALA A 19 15.74 -3.62 16.31
CA ALA A 19 16.84 -3.60 15.37
C ALA A 19 16.53 -2.96 14.00
N ALA A 20 16.77 -1.65 13.92
CA ALA A 20 17.46 -1.09 12.77
C ALA A 20 18.91 -1.65 12.72
N GLU A 21 19.04 -2.97 12.54
CA GLU A 21 20.28 -3.57 12.06
C GLU A 21 20.62 -2.89 10.74
N GLY A 22 21.87 -2.46 10.60
CA GLY A 22 22.39 -1.67 9.49
C GLY A 22 22.22 -2.35 8.14
N LYS A 23 21.01 -2.33 7.58
CA LYS A 23 20.72 -2.80 6.24
C LYS A 23 21.42 -1.87 5.26
N ASN A 24 22.40 -2.41 4.55
CA ASN A 24 23.13 -1.71 3.52
C ASN A 24 22.27 -1.63 2.24
N TYR A 25 21.37 -0.64 2.18
CA TYR A 25 20.53 -0.38 1.01
C TYR A 25 21.32 0.15 -0.20
N THR A 26 22.60 0.46 -0.03
CA THR A 26 23.47 1.03 -1.07
C THR A 26 23.56 0.12 -2.29
N GLN A 27 23.42 -1.21 -2.11
CA GLN A 27 23.36 -2.18 -3.21
C GLN A 27 22.18 -1.92 -4.17
N TYR A 28 21.02 -1.52 -3.64
CA TYR A 28 19.81 -1.28 -4.43
C TYR A 28 19.60 0.19 -4.78
N LEU A 29 20.55 1.06 -4.44
CA LEU A 29 20.50 2.47 -4.80
C LEU A 29 20.37 2.71 -6.32
N PRO A 30 21.04 1.95 -7.21
CA PRO A 30 20.82 2.07 -8.66
C PRO A 30 19.39 1.74 -9.08
N LEU A 31 18.81 0.68 -8.48
CA LEU A 31 17.43 0.26 -8.75
C LEU A 31 16.43 1.33 -8.26
N TYR A 32 16.64 1.86 -7.06
CA TYR A 32 15.85 2.97 -6.52
C TYR A 32 15.86 4.19 -7.45
N ARG A 33 17.05 4.65 -7.88
CA ARG A 33 17.15 5.79 -8.81
C ARG A 33 16.43 5.52 -10.12
N ALA A 34 16.63 4.34 -10.71
CA ALA A 34 15.95 3.97 -11.96
C ALA A 34 14.42 4.04 -11.83
N VAL A 35 13.86 3.56 -10.71
CA VAL A 35 12.42 3.64 -10.43
C VAL A 35 11.97 5.09 -10.22
N VAL A 36 12.70 5.87 -9.42
CA VAL A 36 12.34 7.26 -9.10
C VAL A 36 12.41 8.16 -10.34
N GLU A 37 13.41 7.96 -11.20
CA GLU A 37 13.60 8.72 -12.44
C GLU A 37 12.70 8.24 -13.59
N GLY A 38 12.04 7.08 -13.43
CA GLY A 38 11.25 6.45 -14.49
C GLY A 38 12.11 5.87 -15.62
N ASN A 39 13.38 5.57 -15.34
CA ASN A 39 14.33 5.07 -16.32
C ASN A 39 14.12 3.56 -16.57
N MET A 40 13.25 3.25 -17.54
CA MET A 40 12.92 1.87 -17.93
C MET A 40 14.13 1.07 -18.40
N LYS A 41 15.08 1.70 -19.09
CA LYS A 41 16.27 1.00 -19.60
C LYS A 41 17.15 0.53 -18.45
N SER A 42 17.50 1.43 -17.54
CA SER A 42 18.29 1.08 -16.34
C SER A 42 17.56 0.08 -15.46
N LEU A 43 16.23 0.18 -15.33
CA LEU A 43 15.43 -0.81 -14.61
C LEU A 43 15.60 -2.20 -15.23
N GLN A 44 15.43 -2.31 -16.55
CA GLN A 44 15.52 -3.58 -17.27
C GLN A 44 16.93 -4.17 -17.16
N ASP A 45 17.96 -3.36 -17.38
CA ASP A 45 19.36 -3.80 -17.30
C ASP A 45 19.73 -4.34 -15.91
N ILE A 46 19.15 -3.78 -14.84
CA ILE A 46 19.36 -4.25 -13.46
C ILE A 46 18.60 -5.56 -13.23
N LEU A 47 17.33 -5.63 -13.62
CA LEU A 47 16.50 -6.82 -13.42
C LEU A 47 16.93 -8.01 -14.29
N ASP A 48 17.54 -7.77 -15.45
CA ASP A 48 18.10 -8.82 -16.29
C ASP A 48 19.37 -9.42 -15.68
N LYS A 49 20.16 -8.60 -14.99
CA LYS A 49 21.35 -9.05 -14.25
C LYS A 49 20.98 -9.75 -12.95
N ASP A 50 19.97 -9.25 -12.26
CA ASP A 50 19.48 -9.80 -11.00
C ASP A 50 17.95 -9.81 -10.97
N PRO A 51 17.30 -10.91 -11.41
CA PRO A 51 15.86 -11.05 -11.36
C PRO A 51 15.30 -11.06 -9.93
N THR A 52 16.13 -11.38 -8.93
CA THR A 52 15.69 -11.40 -7.52
C THR A 52 15.55 -9.98 -6.95
N ALA A 53 16.16 -8.98 -7.59
CA ALA A 53 16.02 -7.59 -7.18
C ALA A 53 14.58 -7.06 -7.27
N VAL A 54 13.70 -7.70 -8.04
CA VAL A 54 12.27 -7.32 -8.11
C VAL A 54 11.55 -7.42 -6.76
N ARG A 55 12.00 -8.33 -5.88
CA ARG A 55 11.44 -8.53 -4.53
C ARG A 55 12.31 -7.94 -3.42
N ALA A 56 13.40 -7.25 -3.77
CA ALA A 56 14.31 -6.70 -2.79
C ALA A 56 13.69 -5.49 -2.06
N ILE A 57 14.10 -5.32 -0.79
CA ILE A 57 13.89 -4.10 -0.05
C ILE A 57 14.95 -3.09 -0.47
N ILE A 58 14.51 -1.97 -1.03
CA ILE A 58 15.40 -0.97 -1.65
C ILE A 58 15.49 0.34 -0.86
N THR A 59 14.66 0.52 0.19
CA THR A 59 14.67 1.72 1.04
C THR A 59 14.69 1.39 2.53
N GLY A 60 15.02 2.41 3.34
CA GLY A 60 14.96 2.34 4.80
C GLY A 60 13.56 2.14 5.39
N ALA A 61 12.51 2.39 4.60
CA ALA A 61 11.12 2.18 4.99
C ALA A 61 10.61 0.77 4.63
N SER A 62 11.52 -0.18 4.38
CA SER A 62 11.19 -1.54 3.95
C SER A 62 10.42 -1.60 2.61
N GLU A 63 10.59 -0.62 1.73
CA GLU A 63 9.85 -0.58 0.46
C GLU A 63 10.51 -1.42 -0.62
N THR A 64 9.69 -2.06 -1.44
CA THR A 64 10.11 -2.70 -2.69
C THR A 64 10.10 -1.71 -3.85
N ALA A 65 10.72 -2.08 -4.97
CA ALA A 65 10.67 -1.30 -6.20
C ALA A 65 9.23 -0.97 -6.64
N LEU A 66 8.29 -1.90 -6.45
CA LEU A 66 6.89 -1.70 -6.81
C LEU A 66 6.21 -0.67 -5.89
N ILE A 67 6.49 -0.68 -4.59
CA ILE A 67 5.94 0.31 -3.63
C ILE A 67 6.42 1.72 -4.01
N VAL A 68 7.73 1.89 -4.20
CA VAL A 68 8.31 3.19 -4.59
C VAL A 68 7.75 3.68 -5.92
N ALA A 69 7.62 2.79 -6.92
CA ALA A 69 7.06 3.15 -8.22
C ALA A 69 5.60 3.61 -8.12
N SER A 70 4.83 3.04 -7.19
CA SER A 70 3.39 3.29 -7.04
C SER A 70 3.08 4.62 -6.36
N HIS A 71 4.06 5.24 -5.69
CA HIS A 71 3.95 6.60 -5.15
C HIS A 71 4.00 7.70 -6.23
N LYS A 72 4.11 7.35 -7.52
CA LYS A 72 4.18 8.31 -8.63
C LYS A 72 3.17 8.02 -9.73
N LYS A 73 2.40 9.04 -10.09
CA LYS A 73 1.37 8.95 -11.14
C LYS A 73 1.95 8.71 -12.54
N ASN A 74 3.17 9.20 -12.82
CA ASN A 74 3.81 9.11 -14.13
C ASN A 74 4.59 7.80 -14.38
N ASN A 75 4.74 6.93 -13.37
CA ASN A 75 5.53 5.70 -13.48
C ASN A 75 4.73 4.49 -13.99
N LYS A 76 3.77 4.70 -14.89
CA LYS A 76 2.85 3.65 -15.35
C LYS A 76 3.56 2.45 -15.97
N ASP A 77 4.51 2.70 -16.87
CA ASP A 77 5.22 1.63 -17.57
C ASP A 77 6.12 0.83 -16.60
N ILE A 78 6.79 1.53 -15.67
CA ILE A 78 7.60 0.91 -14.62
C ILE A 78 6.74 0.02 -13.74
N VAL A 79 5.60 0.54 -13.26
CA VAL A 79 4.65 -0.24 -12.45
C VAL A 79 4.16 -1.46 -13.23
N LYS A 80 3.77 -1.30 -14.50
CA LYS A 80 3.33 -2.41 -15.35
C LYS A 80 4.41 -3.47 -15.51
N LYS A 81 5.66 -3.07 -15.74
CA LYS A 81 6.80 -3.99 -15.85
C LYS A 81 7.01 -4.75 -14.54
N LEU A 82 7.08 -4.06 -13.41
CA LEU A 82 7.26 -4.68 -12.10
C LEU A 82 6.12 -5.64 -11.77
N ILE A 83 4.86 -5.25 -12.00
CA ILE A 83 3.70 -6.13 -11.83
C ILE A 83 3.84 -7.37 -12.70
N SER A 84 4.31 -7.27 -13.96
CA SER A 84 4.47 -8.43 -14.83
C SER A 84 5.48 -9.46 -14.30
N LEU A 85 6.49 -9.02 -13.56
CA LEU A 85 7.59 -9.84 -13.03
C LEU A 85 7.32 -10.42 -11.63
N MET A 86 6.37 -9.86 -10.88
CA MET A 86 6.08 -10.29 -9.50
C MET A 86 4.99 -11.36 -9.44
N SER A 87 5.05 -12.29 -8.48
CA SER A 87 3.92 -13.17 -8.16
C SER A 87 2.84 -12.42 -7.35
N PRO A 88 1.61 -12.95 -7.23
CA PRO A 88 0.60 -12.38 -6.33
C PRO A 88 1.11 -12.20 -4.89
N GLN A 89 1.90 -13.16 -4.40
CA GLN A 89 2.50 -13.11 -3.06
C GLN A 89 3.56 -12.02 -2.94
N ASP A 90 4.41 -11.84 -3.96
CA ASP A 90 5.39 -10.75 -3.98
C ASP A 90 4.69 -9.38 -3.93
N MET A 91 3.55 -9.23 -4.60
CA MET A 91 2.79 -7.96 -4.60
C MET A 91 2.17 -7.63 -3.24
N ALA A 92 2.03 -8.61 -2.36
CA ALA A 92 1.52 -8.45 -1.00
C ALA A 92 2.61 -8.05 0.02
N MET A 93 3.87 -7.90 -0.41
CA MET A 93 4.93 -7.38 0.47
C MET A 93 4.59 -5.97 0.97
N GLN A 94 4.84 -5.74 2.25
CA GLN A 94 4.48 -4.52 2.96
C GLN A 94 5.72 -3.70 3.34
N ASP A 95 5.57 -2.39 3.32
CA ASP A 95 6.54 -1.46 3.89
C ASP A 95 6.52 -1.46 5.44
N SER A 96 7.31 -0.60 6.06
CA SER A 96 7.40 -0.47 7.53
C SER A 96 6.09 -0.04 8.21
N PHE A 97 5.11 0.44 7.45
CA PHE A 97 3.79 0.83 7.92
C PHE A 97 2.73 -0.21 7.57
N GLY A 98 3.10 -1.39 7.08
CA GLY A 98 2.13 -2.42 6.68
C GLY A 98 1.47 -2.12 5.33
N ARG A 99 1.98 -1.18 4.53
CA ARG A 99 1.35 -0.76 3.27
C ARG A 99 1.94 -1.54 2.11
N THR A 100 1.08 -2.08 1.26
CA THR A 100 1.47 -2.66 -0.03
C THR A 100 1.47 -1.59 -1.12
N ALA A 101 1.94 -1.92 -2.31
CA ALA A 101 2.04 -0.97 -3.42
C ALA A 101 0.70 -0.34 -3.83
N ILE A 102 -0.42 -1.03 -3.59
CA ILE A 102 -1.76 -0.55 -3.94
C ILE A 102 -2.15 0.71 -3.14
N PHE A 103 -1.60 0.91 -1.93
CA PHE A 103 -1.82 2.12 -1.13
C PHE A 103 -1.28 3.35 -1.85
N GLY A 104 -0.06 3.25 -2.40
CA GLY A 104 0.53 4.32 -3.18
C GLY A 104 -0.29 4.63 -4.42
N ALA A 105 -0.66 3.61 -5.19
CA ALA A 105 -1.49 3.76 -6.39
C ALA A 105 -2.86 4.40 -6.08
N ALA A 106 -3.46 4.05 -4.94
CA ALA A 106 -4.71 4.61 -4.46
C ALA A 106 -4.57 6.11 -4.15
N ALA A 107 -3.54 6.48 -3.38
CA ALA A 107 -3.27 7.85 -2.95
C ALA A 107 -2.95 8.81 -4.11
N VAL A 108 -2.29 8.34 -5.17
CA VAL A 108 -1.92 9.18 -6.33
C VAL A 108 -2.94 9.16 -7.48
N GLY A 109 -4.04 8.41 -7.33
CA GLY A 109 -5.06 8.35 -8.36
C GLY A 109 -4.69 7.50 -9.57
N ASN A 110 -3.78 6.53 -9.44
CA ASN A 110 -3.34 5.70 -10.57
C ASN A 110 -4.27 4.49 -10.76
N VAL A 111 -5.48 4.75 -11.26
CA VAL A 111 -6.53 3.73 -11.48
C VAL A 111 -6.06 2.59 -12.39
N GLU A 112 -5.20 2.88 -13.36
CA GLU A 112 -4.64 1.86 -14.25
C GLU A 112 -3.75 0.87 -13.48
N ALA A 113 -2.89 1.37 -12.60
CA ALA A 113 -2.11 0.54 -11.69
C ALA A 113 -3.02 -0.26 -10.74
N LEU A 114 -4.05 0.37 -10.17
CA LEU A 114 -5.03 -0.33 -9.32
C LEU A 114 -5.68 -1.51 -10.06
N LYS A 115 -6.15 -1.29 -11.29
CA LYS A 115 -6.74 -2.34 -12.13
C LYS A 115 -5.78 -3.49 -12.38
N MET A 116 -4.53 -3.21 -12.71
CA MET A 116 -3.51 -4.25 -12.93
C MET A 116 -3.18 -5.02 -11.65
N MET A 117 -3.08 -4.32 -10.52
CA MET A 117 -2.78 -4.93 -9.22
C MET A 117 -3.90 -5.85 -8.76
N VAL A 118 -5.15 -5.37 -8.74
CA VAL A 118 -6.32 -6.14 -8.31
C VAL A 118 -6.57 -7.33 -9.24
N LYS A 119 -6.38 -7.15 -10.55
CA LYS A 119 -6.50 -8.27 -11.50
C LYS A 119 -5.49 -9.38 -11.21
N LYS A 120 -4.28 -9.04 -10.76
CA LYS A 120 -3.22 -10.01 -10.50
C LYS A 120 -3.30 -10.61 -9.10
N ASN A 121 -3.70 -9.83 -8.11
CA ASN A 121 -3.96 -10.27 -6.75
C ASN A 121 -5.23 -9.57 -6.20
N PRO A 122 -6.38 -10.26 -6.23
CA PRO A 122 -7.65 -9.74 -5.74
C PRO A 122 -7.70 -9.45 -4.24
N ASP A 123 -6.75 -9.96 -3.44
CA ASP A 123 -6.70 -9.75 -2.00
C ASP A 123 -6.05 -8.41 -1.61
N LEU A 124 -5.33 -7.75 -2.53
CA LEU A 124 -4.63 -6.50 -2.25
C LEU A 124 -5.51 -5.36 -1.69
N PRO A 125 -6.76 -5.15 -2.18
CA PRO A 125 -7.66 -4.14 -1.61
C PRO A 125 -8.03 -4.37 -0.14
N HIS A 126 -7.87 -5.60 0.37
CA HIS A 126 -8.27 -6.00 1.72
C HIS A 126 -7.11 -6.01 2.72
N ILE A 127 -5.87 -5.91 2.25
CA ILE A 127 -4.70 -5.82 3.11
C ILE A 127 -4.67 -4.44 3.78
N CYS A 128 -4.60 -4.44 5.11
CA CYS A 128 -4.58 -3.22 5.91
C CYS A 128 -3.17 -2.80 6.30
N ASP A 129 -2.99 -1.49 6.51
CA ASP A 129 -1.80 -0.95 7.15
C ASP A 129 -1.83 -1.20 8.68
N ILE A 130 -0.78 -0.77 9.40
CA ILE A 130 -0.70 -0.91 10.86
C ILE A 130 -1.78 -0.15 11.63
N TYR A 131 -2.50 0.77 10.99
CA TYR A 131 -3.59 1.56 11.56
C TYR A 131 -4.97 0.99 11.19
N ASN A 132 -5.02 -0.22 10.61
CA ASN A 132 -6.23 -0.84 10.06
C ASN A 132 -6.88 -0.07 8.89
N HIS A 133 -6.14 0.82 8.23
CA HIS A 133 -6.63 1.47 7.03
C HIS A 133 -6.43 0.56 5.81
N LEU A 134 -7.49 0.51 4.99
CA LEU A 134 -7.48 -0.04 3.64
C LEU A 134 -6.90 0.96 2.63
N PRO A 135 -6.45 0.49 1.45
CA PRO A 135 -6.06 1.36 0.33
C PRO A 135 -7.16 2.37 -0.05
N LEU A 136 -8.43 1.98 0.10
CA LEU A 136 -9.58 2.85 -0.13
C LEU A 136 -9.60 4.09 0.78
N HIS A 137 -9.13 3.98 2.04
CA HIS A 137 -9.03 5.13 2.94
C HIS A 137 -8.03 6.15 2.37
N PHE A 138 -6.89 5.68 1.84
CA PHE A 138 -5.87 6.55 1.25
C PHE A 138 -6.37 7.23 -0.02
N ALA A 139 -7.15 6.55 -0.86
CA ALA A 139 -7.81 7.18 -2.00
C ALA A 139 -8.79 8.28 -1.55
N ALA A 140 -9.56 8.03 -0.49
CA ALA A 140 -10.52 9.01 0.04
C ALA A 140 -9.83 10.23 0.67
N TYR A 141 -8.80 10.01 1.50
CA TYR A 141 -8.02 11.10 2.11
C TYR A 141 -7.27 11.95 1.09
N ALA A 142 -6.89 11.37 -0.04
CA ALA A 142 -6.19 12.05 -1.12
C ALA A 142 -7.12 12.63 -2.20
N ASP A 143 -8.44 12.61 -2.00
CA ASP A 143 -9.47 13.09 -2.94
C ASP A 143 -9.34 12.48 -4.35
N GLN A 144 -8.99 11.19 -4.42
CA GLN A 144 -8.83 10.47 -5.68
C GLN A 144 -10.12 9.78 -6.09
N LYS A 145 -11.09 10.56 -6.60
CA LYS A 145 -12.46 10.09 -6.87
C LYS A 145 -12.53 8.81 -7.71
N ASP A 146 -11.77 8.73 -8.79
CA ASP A 146 -11.79 7.55 -9.67
C ASP A 146 -11.19 6.31 -8.98
N SER A 147 -10.16 6.50 -8.13
CA SER A 147 -9.59 5.43 -7.31
C SER A 147 -10.57 4.98 -6.23
N VAL A 148 -11.28 5.91 -5.59
CA VAL A 148 -12.34 5.61 -4.61
C VAL A 148 -13.42 4.76 -5.26
N ARG A 149 -13.95 5.19 -6.41
CA ARG A 149 -14.98 4.43 -7.15
C ARG A 149 -14.49 3.03 -7.51
N TYR A 150 -13.31 2.92 -8.08
CA TYR A 150 -12.75 1.61 -8.46
C TYR A 150 -12.52 0.69 -7.25
N LEU A 151 -11.98 1.22 -6.16
CA LEU A 151 -11.70 0.44 -4.96
C LEU A 151 -12.96 0.08 -4.18
N LEU A 152 -14.02 0.89 -4.22
CA LEU A 152 -15.34 0.52 -3.68
C LEU A 152 -15.90 -0.71 -4.40
N ASP A 153 -15.82 -0.73 -5.74
CA ASP A 153 -16.27 -1.88 -6.53
C ASP A 153 -15.39 -3.13 -6.30
N ALA A 154 -14.09 -2.93 -6.11
CA ALA A 154 -13.13 -4.02 -5.89
C ALA A 154 -13.10 -4.55 -4.44
N THR A 155 -13.56 -3.76 -3.47
CA THR A 155 -13.54 -4.12 -2.05
C THR A 155 -14.91 -4.61 -1.63
N ASN A 156 -15.00 -5.86 -1.16
CA ASN A 156 -16.22 -6.35 -0.52
C ASN A 156 -16.43 -5.67 0.85
N VAL A 157 -17.06 -4.49 0.84
CA VAL A 157 -17.33 -3.68 2.04
C VAL A 157 -18.22 -4.38 3.07
N ALA A 158 -19.02 -5.37 2.63
CA ALA A 158 -19.88 -6.14 3.52
C ALA A 158 -19.09 -7.05 4.48
N CYS A 159 -17.90 -7.48 4.08
CA CYS A 159 -17.02 -8.33 4.88
C CYS A 159 -16.10 -7.55 5.83
N LEU A 160 -16.14 -6.22 5.80
CA LEU A 160 -15.34 -5.40 6.73
C LEU A 160 -15.88 -5.51 8.15
N ASP A 161 -15.03 -5.36 9.15
CA ASP A 161 -15.49 -5.23 10.53
C ASP A 161 -16.13 -3.84 10.78
N GLU A 162 -16.81 -3.69 11.92
CA GLU A 162 -17.50 -2.45 12.29
C GLU A 162 -16.56 -1.24 12.36
N PHE A 163 -15.36 -1.43 12.91
CA PHE A 163 -14.37 -0.37 13.03
C PHE A 163 -13.92 0.12 11.64
N LYS A 164 -13.56 -0.79 10.74
CA LYS A 164 -13.16 -0.48 9.36
C LYS A 164 -14.27 0.20 8.57
N ARG A 165 -15.54 -0.20 8.78
CA ARG A 165 -16.69 0.48 8.15
C ARG A 165 -16.83 1.91 8.64
N LEU A 166 -16.73 2.12 9.95
CA LEU A 166 -16.84 3.45 10.56
C LEU A 166 -15.72 4.39 10.07
N THR A 167 -14.47 3.93 10.09
CA THR A 167 -13.32 4.71 9.62
C THR A 167 -13.42 5.01 8.13
N LEU A 168 -13.96 4.09 7.33
CA LEU A 168 -14.18 4.30 5.90
C LEU A 168 -15.23 5.38 5.65
N VAL A 169 -16.37 5.33 6.35
CA VAL A 169 -17.40 6.38 6.25
C VAL A 169 -16.84 7.74 6.64
N GLN A 170 -16.07 7.80 7.73
CA GLN A 170 -15.39 9.03 8.15
C GLN A 170 -14.41 9.55 7.08
N ALA A 171 -13.64 8.67 6.45
CA ALA A 171 -12.71 9.03 5.38
C ALA A 171 -13.43 9.57 4.14
N LEU A 172 -14.54 8.94 3.72
CA LEU A 172 -15.36 9.41 2.61
C LEU A 172 -16.00 10.76 2.90
N ILE A 173 -16.52 10.98 4.12
CA ILE A 173 -17.07 12.27 4.53
C ILE A 173 -15.97 13.34 4.50
N SER A 174 -14.81 13.05 5.08
CA SER A 174 -13.68 14.00 5.12
C SER A 174 -13.17 14.34 3.71
N GLY A 175 -13.21 13.37 2.79
CA GLY A 175 -12.85 13.53 1.38
C GLY A 175 -13.93 14.16 0.49
N GLY A 176 -15.06 14.62 1.04
CA GLY A 176 -16.08 15.32 0.24
C GLY A 176 -16.97 14.41 -0.61
N PHE A 177 -17.00 13.11 -0.33
CA PHE A 177 -17.73 12.10 -1.13
C PHE A 177 -19.23 11.98 -0.80
N TYR A 178 -19.81 12.91 -0.04
CA TYR A 178 -21.23 12.93 0.29
C TYR A 178 -22.07 13.38 -0.91
N GLY A 179 -22.82 12.45 -1.53
CA GLY A 179 -23.82 12.74 -2.57
C GLY A 179 -23.50 12.23 -3.98
N GLU A 180 -22.29 11.73 -4.27
CA GLU A 180 -21.90 11.28 -5.62
C GLU A 180 -22.11 9.76 -5.88
N PHE A 181 -22.52 8.99 -4.87
CA PHE A 181 -22.72 7.53 -4.97
C PHE A 181 -24.19 7.09 -4.84
N ILE A 182 -25.15 8.03 -4.93
CA ILE A 182 -26.59 7.74 -4.97
C ILE A 182 -27.10 7.96 -6.40
N VAL A 183 -26.82 7.02 -7.31
CA VAL A 183 -27.64 6.75 -8.52
C VAL A 183 -27.53 5.28 -8.86
#